data_AF-A0A4Q3U076-F1
#
_entry.id   AF-A0A4Q3U076-F1
#
_cell.length_a   1.000
_cell.length_b   1.000
_cell.length_c   1.000
_cell.angle_alpha   90.00
_cell.angle_beta   90.00
_cell.angle_gamma   90.00
#
_symmetry.space_group_name_H-M   'P 1'
#
loop_
_entity.id
_entity.type
_entity.pdbx_description
1 polymer ?
#
loop_
_entity_poly.entity_id
_entity_poly.type
_entity_poly.pdbx_seq_one_letter_code
_entity_poly.pdbx_strand_id
1 'polypeptide(L)'
;IYAADGTLISDEVALTFDFRFENPREREMPRKFLLSREADRFNNQDVVLKLRERVGKTSHYQDYASHRFELRRGISTDFDF
;
A
#
# COMPACT_ATOMS: atom_id res chain seq x y z
N ILE A 1 3.32 -0.24 -1.31
CA ILE A 1 4.10 0.09 -0.10
C ILE A 1 5.56 0.18 -0.50
N TYR A 2 6.23 1.25 -0.12
CA TYR A 2 7.61 1.53 -0.53
C TYR A 2 8.54 1.53 0.69
N ALA A 3 9.76 1.04 0.52
CA ALA A 3 10.82 1.23 1.49
C ALA A 3 11.34 2.68 1.50
N ALA A 4 12.16 3.02 2.49
CA ALA A 4 12.74 4.37 2.62
C ALA A 4 13.60 4.79 1.42
N ASP A 5 14.19 3.84 0.70
CA ASP A 5 14.98 4.06 -0.52
C ASP A 5 14.13 4.19 -1.80
N GLY A 6 12.81 4.08 -1.70
CA GLY A 6 11.88 4.15 -2.83
C GLY A 6 11.59 2.81 -3.51
N THR A 7 12.14 1.70 -3.02
CA THR A 7 11.84 0.36 -3.55
C THR A 7 10.39 -0.03 -3.27
N LEU A 8 9.64 -0.44 -4.30
CA LEU A 8 8.30 -1.01 -4.11
C LEU A 8 8.41 -2.43 -3.53
N ILE A 9 7.84 -2.64 -2.35
CA ILE A 9 7.91 -3.91 -1.60
C ILE A 9 6.53 -4.59 -1.44
N SER A 10 5.55 -4.17 -2.23
CA SER A 10 4.22 -4.80 -2.29
C SER A 10 3.65 -4.76 -3.70
N ASP A 11 2.54 -5.43 -3.91
CA ASP A 11 1.65 -5.14 -5.03
C ASP A 11 1.07 -3.70 -4.97
N GLU A 12 0.48 -3.28 -6.08
CA GLU A 12 -0.25 -2.03 -6.19
C GLU A 12 -1.72 -2.32 -6.46
N VAL A 13 -2.60 -1.66 -5.72
CA VAL A 13 -4.06 -1.86 -5.83
C VAL A 13 -4.67 -0.65 -6.51
N ALA A 14 -5.32 -0.86 -7.65
CA ALA A 14 -6.09 0.18 -8.32
C ALA A 14 -7.41 0.43 -7.55
N LEU A 15 -7.73 1.70 -7.33
CA LEU A 15 -8.95 2.12 -6.66
C LEU A 15 -9.81 2.96 -7.61
N THR A 16 -11.10 2.66 -7.64
CA THR A 16 -12.12 3.47 -8.31
C THR A 16 -12.95 4.16 -7.22
N PHE A 17 -13.05 5.49 -7.28
CA PHE A 17 -13.81 6.30 -6.33
C PHE A 17 -15.09 6.83 -6.99
N ASP A 18 -15.99 5.93 -7.40
CA ASP A 18 -17.25 6.26 -8.11
C ASP A 18 -18.50 6.14 -7.22
N PHE A 19 -18.31 5.96 -5.91
CA PHE A 19 -19.40 5.83 -4.94
C PHE A 19 -20.24 7.11 -4.83
N ARG A 20 -21.56 6.95 -4.92
CA ARG A 20 -22.54 8.03 -4.74
C ARG A 20 -23.26 7.98 -3.38
N PHE A 21 -22.79 7.14 -2.45
CA PHE A 21 -23.39 7.01 -1.13
C PHE A 21 -23.22 8.32 -0.34
N GLU A 22 -24.32 8.83 0.23
CA GLU A 22 -24.30 10.03 1.06
C GLU A 22 -23.54 9.77 2.37
N ASN A 23 -23.71 8.58 2.95
CA ASN A 23 -23.08 8.16 4.19
C ASN A 23 -21.56 7.93 4.01
N PRO A 24 -20.69 8.67 4.72
CA PRO A 24 -19.24 8.51 4.61
C PRO A 24 -18.70 7.12 4.96
N ARG A 25 -19.34 6.43 5.92
CA ARG A 25 -18.90 5.10 6.37
C ARG A 25 -19.01 4.05 5.28
N GLU A 26 -20.02 4.18 4.41
CA GLU A 26 -20.23 3.27 3.28
C GLU A 26 -19.19 3.46 2.17
N ARG A 27 -18.40 4.53 2.22
CA ARG A 27 -17.28 4.79 1.31
C ARG A 27 -15.95 4.28 1.86
N GLU A 28 -15.90 3.76 3.09
CA GLU A 28 -14.71 3.14 3.65
C GLU A 28 -14.50 1.76 3.01
N MET A 29 -13.31 1.55 2.46
CA MET A 29 -12.99 0.31 1.75
C MET A 29 -11.71 -0.31 2.30
N PRO A 30 -11.79 -1.45 3.01
CA PRO A 30 -10.59 -2.14 3.45
C PRO A 30 -9.82 -2.66 2.22
N ARG A 31 -8.49 -2.55 2.27
CA ARG A 31 -7.58 -3.08 1.26
C ARG A 31 -6.45 -3.85 1.91
N LYS A 32 -6.08 -4.95 1.25
CA LYS A 32 -4.94 -5.79 1.62
C LYS A 32 -3.87 -5.58 0.56
N PHE A 33 -2.63 -5.49 1.02
CA PHE A 33 -1.45 -5.42 0.16
C PHE A 33 -0.63 -6.69 0.41
N LEU A 34 -0.23 -7.34 -0.66
CA LEU A 34 0.66 -8.48 -0.60
C LEU A 34 2.10 -7.97 -0.66
N LEU A 35 2.84 -8.19 0.43
CA LEU A 35 4.26 -7.86 0.46
C LEU A 35 5.05 -8.83 -0.43
N SER A 36 6.01 -8.29 -1.18
CA SER A 36 6.95 -9.10 -1.95
C SER A 36 8.04 -9.68 -1.04
N ARG A 37 8.85 -10.63 -1.55
CA ARG A 37 9.99 -11.17 -0.82
C ARG A 37 11.05 -10.11 -0.47
N GLU A 38 11.20 -9.07 -1.30
CA GLU A 38 12.12 -7.96 -1.01
C GLU A 38 11.77 -7.24 0.31
N ALA A 39 10.51 -7.29 0.76
CA ALA A 39 10.09 -6.70 2.02
C ALA A 39 10.85 -7.26 3.25
N ASP A 40 11.34 -8.49 3.18
CA ASP A 40 12.10 -9.12 4.28
C ASP A 40 13.39 -8.34 4.60
N ARG A 41 14.00 -7.69 3.60
CA ARG A 41 15.22 -6.87 3.75
C ARG A 41 14.98 -5.57 4.53
N PHE A 42 13.72 -5.15 4.61
CA PHE A 42 13.29 -3.91 5.27
C PHE A 42 12.52 -4.18 6.56
N ASN A 43 12.61 -5.39 7.12
CA ASN A 43 11.96 -5.72 8.39
C ASN A 43 12.49 -4.83 9.52
N ASN A 44 11.61 -4.41 10.42
CA ASN A 44 11.84 -3.45 11.51
C ASN A 44 12.31 -2.06 11.02
N GLN A 45 11.97 -1.68 9.78
CA GLN A 45 12.26 -0.36 9.24
C GLN A 45 10.98 0.40 8.88
N ASP A 46 11.12 1.72 8.79
CA ASP A 46 10.06 2.59 8.29
C ASP A 46 9.79 2.32 6.81
N VAL A 47 8.51 2.14 6.48
CA VAL A 47 7.97 2.00 5.13
C VAL A 47 6.86 3.01 4.90
N VAL A 48 6.56 3.29 3.63
CA VAL A 48 5.59 4.32 3.23
C VAL A 48 4.49 3.68 2.38
N LEU A 49 3.24 3.81 2.84
CA LEU A 49 2.08 3.60 1.99
C LEU A 49 1.83 4.89 1.20
N LYS A 50 1.77 4.78 -0.12
CA LYS A 50 1.51 5.90 -1.01
C LYS A 50 0.18 5.72 -1.72
N LEU A 51 -0.67 6.74 -1.67
CA LEU A 51 -1.78 6.91 -2.59
C LEU A 51 -1.29 7.77 -3.75
N ARG A 52 -1.43 7.25 -4.97
CA ARG A 52 -1.06 7.96 -6.18
C ARG A 52 -2.28 8.13 -7.07
N GLU A 53 -2.36 9.28 -7.72
CA GLU A 53 -3.42 9.58 -8.67
C GLU A 53 -2.86 9.71 -10.08
N ARG A 54 -3.67 9.33 -11.07
CA ARG A 54 -3.33 9.46 -12.48
C ARG A 54 -3.39 10.94 -12.87
N VAL A 55 -2.37 11.43 -13.56
CA VAL A 55 -2.33 12.82 -14.03
C VAL A 55 -3.22 12.94 -15.28
N GLY A 56 -4.45 13.40 -15.07
CA GLY A 56 -5.45 13.58 -16.12
C GLY A 56 -5.67 12.30 -16.94
N LYS A 57 -5.47 12.39 -18.26
CA LYS A 57 -5.60 11.25 -19.18
C LYS A 57 -4.27 10.55 -19.51
N THR A 58 -3.16 10.93 -18.88
CA THR A 58 -1.81 10.39 -19.19
C THR A 58 -1.55 9.05 -18.51
N SER A 59 -0.49 8.33 -18.87
CA SER A 59 -0.04 7.14 -18.13
C SER A 59 0.78 7.48 -16.87
N HIS A 60 0.98 8.76 -16.56
CA HIS A 60 1.77 9.19 -15.42
C HIS A 60 0.93 9.24 -14.15
N TYR A 61 1.58 8.92 -13.03
CA TYR A 61 1.02 9.00 -11.69
C TYR A 61 1.85 9.95 -10.84
N GLN A 62 1.18 10.68 -9.95
CA GLN A 62 1.81 11.54 -8.96
C GLN A 62 1.42 11.10 -7.55
N ASP A 63 2.31 11.34 -6.58
CA ASP A 63 2.03 11.11 -5.17
C ASP A 63 0.95 12.09 -4.71
N TYR A 64 -0.19 11.57 -4.26
CA TYR A 64 -1.32 12.37 -3.74
C TYR A 64 -1.27 12.46 -2.22
N ALA A 65 -1.05 11.33 -1.55
CA ALA A 65 -0.91 11.26 -0.10
C ALA A 65 0.02 10.12 0.31
N SER A 66 0.64 10.24 1.48
CA SER A 66 1.49 9.19 2.02
C SER A 66 1.34 9.05 3.53
N HIS A 67 1.52 7.83 4.02
CA HIS A 67 1.52 7.50 5.44
C HIS A 67 2.69 6.58 5.75
N ARG A 68 3.39 6.86 6.84
CA ARG A 68 4.52 6.06 7.32
C ARG A 68 4.04 4.99 8.29
N PHE A 69 4.61 3.80 8.16
CA PHE A 69 4.40 2.64 9.03
C PHE A 69 5.75 2.04 9.38
N GLU A 70 5.81 1.32 10.50
CA GLU A 70 6.94 0.44 10.82
C GLU A 70 6.62 -0.96 10.27
N LEU A 71 7.48 -1.50 9.41
CA LEU A 71 7.30 -2.85 8.91
C LEU A 71 7.69 -3.86 9.99
N ARG A 72 6.71 -4.60 10.51
CA ARG A 72 6.94 -5.72 11.41
C ARG A 72 6.48 -7.01 10.78
N ARG A 73 7.44 -7.80 10.30
CA ARG A 73 7.22 -9.18 9.88
C ARG A 73 7.68 -10.07 11.01
N GLY A 74 6.73 -10.80 11.59
CA GLY A 74 7.06 -11.95 12.42
C GLY A 74 7.83 -12.96 11.58
N ILE A 75 8.78 -13.68 12.21
CA ILE A 75 9.33 -14.89 11.59
C ILE A 75 8.13 -15.76 11.26
N SER A 76 7.85 -15.99 9.97
CA SER A 76 6.94 -17.07 9.59
C SER A 76 7.67 -18.35 9.93
N THR A 77 7.58 -18.77 11.20
CA THR A 77 7.79 -20.18 11.51
C THR A 77 6.62 -20.87 10.84
N ASP A 78 6.94 -21.46 9.69
CA ASP A 78 6.21 -22.47 8.96
C ASP A 78 5.40 -23.34 9.93
N PHE A 79 4.13 -23.00 10.11
CA PHE A 79 3.13 -23.84 10.79
C PHE A 79 1.85 -23.70 9.96
N ASP A 80 1.86 -24.35 8.79
CA ASP A 80 0.63 -24.85 8.17
C ASP A 80 0.15 -26.06 8.99
N PHE A 81 -1.12 -26.06 9.40
CA PHE A 81 -1.87 -27.21 9.94
C PHE A 81 -3.09 -27.48 9.05
#